data_AF-A0A7V2Y1Q2-F1
#
_entry.id   AF-A0A7V2Y1Q2-F1
#
_cell.length_a   1.000
_cell.length_b   1.000
_cell.length_c   1.000
_cell.angle_alpha   90.00
_cell.angle_beta   90.00
_cell.angle_gamma   90.00
#
_symmetry.space_group_name_H-M   'P 1'
#
loop_
_entity.id
_entity.type
_entity.pdbx_description
1 polymer ?
#
loop_
_entity_poly.entity_id
_entity_poly.type
_entity_poly.pdbx_seq_one_letter_code
_entity_poly.pdbx_strand_id
1 'polypeptide(L)'
;MQIETVEQRCLAYLQQVSNPIVPITRLLAYLRQFPDCREVEEGDLTDFLAGHELFRVFNPLPMDPHQARALGIPADRRVILTTRVPTRAEACASMNEMLDSLCQALGTAIREANERNDAELRRKAELLMRRIEKIRADLAAQ
;
A
#
# COMPACT_ATOMS: atom_id res chain seq x y z
N MET A 1 -7.88 4.96 -22.82
CA MET A 1 -8.27 5.48 -21.49
C MET A 1 -8.92 6.85 -21.64
N GLN A 2 -10.14 7.06 -21.15
CA GLN A 2 -10.72 8.41 -21.04
C GLN A 2 -10.12 9.09 -19.81
N ILE A 3 -9.03 9.84 -20.02
CA ILE A 3 -8.18 10.40 -18.94
C ILE A 3 -8.99 11.29 -18.01
N GLU A 4 -9.82 12.19 -18.56
CA GLU A 4 -10.67 13.10 -17.78
C GLU A 4 -11.65 12.35 -16.87
N THR A 5 -12.26 11.27 -17.36
CA THR A 5 -13.19 10.43 -16.59
C THR A 5 -12.47 9.72 -15.43
N VAL A 6 -11.25 9.20 -15.67
CA VAL A 6 -10.44 8.57 -14.62
C VAL A 6 -10.04 9.58 -13.57
N GLU A 7 -9.61 10.77 -13.98
CA GLU A 7 -9.23 11.86 -13.08
C GLU A 7 -10.39 12.29 -12.18
N GLN A 8 -11.54 12.61 -12.76
CA GLN A 8 -12.73 13.04 -12.01
C GLN A 8 -13.15 11.98 -10.98
N ARG A 9 -13.10 10.70 -11.35
CA ARG A 9 -13.41 9.60 -10.43
C ARG A 9 -12.37 9.44 -9.33
N CYS A 10 -11.09 9.59 -9.64
CA CYS A 10 -10.03 9.58 -8.63
C CYS A 10 -10.18 10.73 -7.65
N LEU A 11 -10.45 11.95 -8.14
CA LEU A 11 -10.70 13.12 -7.31
C LEU A 11 -11.92 12.92 -6.41
N ALA A 12 -13.05 12.51 -6.99
CA ALA A 12 -14.29 12.28 -6.24
C ALA A 12 -14.10 11.26 -5.12
N TYR A 13 -13.40 10.16 -5.41
CA TYR A 13 -13.09 9.14 -4.40
C TYR A 13 -12.19 9.71 -3.29
N LEU A 14 -11.06 10.32 -3.64
CA LEU A 14 -10.07 10.79 -2.66
C LEU A 14 -10.55 12.00 -1.83
N GLN A 15 -11.56 12.73 -2.31
CA GLN A 15 -12.25 13.76 -1.54
C GLN A 15 -13.17 13.18 -0.46
N GLN A 16 -13.76 12.00 -0.71
CA GLN A 16 -14.78 11.39 0.15
C GLN A 16 -14.20 10.40 1.18
N VAL A 17 -13.03 9.83 0.92
CA VAL A 17 -12.41 8.86 1.85
C VAL A 17 -12.11 9.50 3.20
N SER A 18 -12.39 8.75 4.27
CA SER A 18 -12.07 9.15 5.64
C SER A 18 -10.55 9.31 5.80
N ASN A 19 -9.77 8.26 5.50
CA ASN A 19 -8.31 8.36 5.49
C ASN A 19 -7.83 8.86 4.11
N PRO A 20 -7.19 10.04 4.03
CA PRO A 20 -6.71 10.60 2.76
C PRO A 20 -5.55 9.81 2.14
N ILE A 21 -4.92 8.90 2.89
CA ILE A 21 -3.87 8.03 2.40
C ILE A 21 -4.49 6.72 1.91
N VAL A 22 -4.56 6.54 0.60
CA VAL A 22 -5.26 5.41 -0.02
C VAL A 22 -4.29 4.50 -0.77
N PRO A 23 -4.34 3.17 -0.59
CA PRO A 23 -3.64 2.23 -1.47
C PRO A 23 -4.13 2.33 -2.92
N ILE A 24 -3.23 2.37 -3.89
CA ILE A 24 -3.59 2.43 -5.32
C ILE A 24 -4.45 1.24 -5.71
N THR A 25 -4.22 0.06 -5.13
CA THR A 25 -5.04 -1.14 -5.34
C THR A 25 -6.51 -0.94 -4.95
N ARG A 26 -6.78 -0.21 -3.85
CA ARG A 26 -8.14 0.15 -3.43
C ARG A 26 -8.77 1.18 -4.38
N LEU A 27 -8.00 2.18 -4.81
CA LEU A 27 -8.48 3.15 -5.80
C LEU A 27 -8.80 2.49 -7.15
N LEU A 28 -7.94 1.58 -7.60
CA LEU A 28 -8.15 0.80 -8.81
C LEU A 28 -9.39 -0.09 -8.71
N ALA A 29 -9.59 -0.75 -7.57
CA ALA A 29 -10.79 -1.55 -7.32
C ALA A 29 -12.07 -0.70 -7.36
N TYR A 30 -12.03 0.55 -6.89
CA TYR A 30 -13.12 1.51 -7.03
C TYR A 30 -13.37 1.88 -8.51
N LEU A 31 -12.32 2.23 -9.26
CA LEU A 31 -12.43 2.57 -10.68
C LEU A 31 -13.04 1.43 -11.50
N ARG A 32 -12.66 0.19 -11.22
CA ARG A 32 -13.16 -1.00 -11.93
C ARG A 32 -14.66 -1.27 -11.76
N GLN A 33 -15.33 -0.59 -10.83
CA GLN A 33 -16.79 -0.63 -10.70
C GLN A 33 -17.50 0.08 -11.86
N PHE A 34 -16.79 0.95 -12.59
CA PHE A 34 -17.33 1.71 -13.70
C PHE A 34 -16.94 1.08 -15.04
N PRO A 35 -17.89 0.90 -15.99
CA PRO A 35 -17.61 0.30 -17.30
C PRO A 35 -16.45 0.99 -18.03
N ASP A 36 -16.41 2.32 -17.99
CA ASP A 36 -15.43 3.14 -18.71
C ASP A 36 -14.01 3.08 -18.13
N CYS A 37 -13.84 2.46 -16.95
CA CYS A 37 -12.58 2.35 -16.24
C CYS A 37 -12.19 0.90 -15.93
N ARG A 38 -12.95 -0.09 -16.44
CA ARG A 38 -12.72 -1.51 -16.13
C ARG A 38 -11.37 -2.03 -16.66
N GLU A 39 -10.92 -1.50 -17.80
CA GLU A 39 -9.66 -1.88 -18.45
C GLU A 39 -8.45 -1.10 -17.94
N VAL A 40 -8.61 -0.24 -16.93
CA VAL A 40 -7.47 0.48 -16.35
C VAL A 40 -6.54 -0.52 -15.65
N GLU A 41 -5.27 -0.47 -16.03
CA GLU A 41 -4.21 -1.24 -15.39
C GLU A 41 -3.59 -0.46 -14.23
N GLU A 42 -3.03 -1.18 -13.26
CA GLU A 42 -2.40 -0.58 -12.09
C GLU A 42 -1.19 0.28 -12.48
N GLY A 43 -0.40 -0.17 -13.46
CA GLY A 43 0.75 0.57 -13.99
C GLY A 43 0.34 1.92 -14.58
N ASP A 44 -0.59 1.89 -15.53
CA ASP A 44 -1.12 3.09 -16.18
C ASP A 44 -1.72 4.09 -15.19
N LEU A 45 -2.52 3.60 -14.22
CA LEU A 45 -3.10 4.44 -13.18
C LEU A 45 -2.00 5.07 -12.32
N THR A 46 -1.00 4.29 -11.94
CA THR A 46 0.08 4.76 -11.09
C THR A 46 0.90 5.84 -11.77
N ASP A 47 1.27 5.62 -13.03
CA ASP A 47 2.07 6.58 -13.81
C ASP A 47 1.27 7.86 -14.09
N PHE A 48 -0.03 7.72 -14.40
CA PHE A 48 -0.95 8.85 -14.50
C PHE A 48 -0.98 9.68 -13.22
N LEU A 49 -1.21 9.05 -12.06
CA LEU A 49 -1.27 9.74 -10.77
C LEU A 49 0.07 10.36 -10.37
N ALA A 50 1.19 9.70 -10.69
CA ALA A 50 2.52 10.20 -10.36
C ALA A 50 2.92 11.43 -11.21
N GLY A 51 2.42 11.52 -12.45
CA GLY A 51 2.67 12.64 -13.35
C GLY A 51 1.74 13.84 -13.15
N HIS A 52 0.73 13.73 -12.29
CA HIS A 52 -0.36 14.69 -12.20
C HIS A 52 -0.30 15.53 -10.91
N GLU A 53 -0.42 16.86 -11.03
CA GLU A 53 -0.15 17.83 -9.95
C GLU A 53 -1.08 17.74 -8.72
N LEU A 54 -2.30 17.22 -8.91
CA LEU A 54 -3.28 17.09 -7.83
C LEU A 54 -3.03 15.88 -6.92
N PHE A 55 -2.17 14.95 -7.33
CA PHE A 55 -1.93 13.72 -6.60
C PHE A 55 -0.48 13.61 -6.16
N ARG A 56 -0.28 12.97 -5.01
CA ARG A 56 1.04 12.59 -4.53
C ARG A 56 1.06 11.09 -4.32
N VAL A 57 1.82 10.41 -5.17
CA VAL A 57 2.07 8.97 -5.06
C VAL A 57 3.35 8.77 -4.27
N PHE A 58 3.34 7.83 -3.33
CA PHE A 58 4.53 7.47 -2.57
C PHE A 58 4.54 5.97 -2.26
N ASN A 59 5.74 5.42 -2.17
CA ASN A 59 5.95 4.06 -1.68
C ASN A 59 6.23 4.15 -0.17
N PRO A 60 5.41 3.52 0.68
CA PRO A 60 5.68 3.53 2.11
C PRO A 60 6.86 2.64 2.50
N LEU A 61 7.27 1.70 1.65
CA LEU A 61 8.42 0.85 1.90
C LEU A 61 9.63 1.40 1.14
N PRO A 62 10.80 1.56 1.78
CA PRO A 62 12.06 1.88 1.11
C PRO A 62 12.64 0.62 0.47
N MET A 63 11.81 -0.11 -0.28
CA MET A 63 12.16 -1.35 -0.94
C MET A 63 11.65 -1.30 -2.38
N ASP A 64 12.43 -1.89 -3.29
CA ASP A 64 12.01 -2.07 -4.67
C ASP A 64 10.70 -2.89 -4.74
N PRO A 65 9.68 -2.45 -5.50
CA PRO A 65 8.40 -3.16 -5.59
C PRO A 65 8.52 -4.60 -6.13
N HIS A 66 9.49 -4.90 -6.99
CA HIS A 66 9.71 -6.26 -7.48
C HIS A 66 10.29 -7.16 -6.38
N GLN A 67 11.23 -6.64 -5.57
CA GLN A 67 11.73 -7.38 -4.40
C GLN A 67 10.64 -7.62 -3.36
N ALA A 68 9.81 -6.62 -3.08
CA ALA A 68 8.70 -6.77 -2.16
C ALA A 68 7.69 -7.83 -2.65
N ARG A 69 7.31 -7.80 -3.94
CA ARG A 69 6.43 -8.82 -4.54
C ARG A 69 7.05 -10.22 -4.49
N ALA A 70 8.35 -10.37 -4.74
CA ALA A 70 9.05 -11.64 -4.64
C ALA A 70 9.04 -12.23 -3.21
N LEU A 71 8.91 -11.36 -2.19
CA LEU A 71 8.80 -11.74 -0.78
C LEU A 71 7.34 -11.86 -0.30
N GLY A 72 6.36 -11.77 -1.21
CA GLY A 72 4.93 -11.78 -0.87
C GLY A 72 4.47 -10.53 -0.11
N ILE A 73 5.28 -9.48 -0.08
CA ILE A 73 4.97 -8.21 0.59
C ILE A 73 4.16 -7.33 -0.39
N PRO A 74 2.94 -6.88 -0.01
CA PRO A 74 2.22 -5.89 -0.79
C PRO A 74 2.98 -4.55 -0.76
N ALA A 75 3.73 -4.26 -1.82
CA ALA A 75 4.34 -2.94 -2.05
C ALA A 75 3.35 -1.99 -2.73
N ASP A 76 2.12 -1.97 -2.21
CA ASP A 76 1.05 -1.15 -2.74
C ASP A 76 1.44 0.31 -2.53
N ARG A 77 1.74 1.00 -3.64
CA ARG A 77 1.93 2.44 -3.64
C ARG A 77 0.67 3.09 -3.08
N ARG A 78 0.87 4.17 -2.34
CA ARG A 78 -0.22 4.94 -1.74
C ARG A 78 -0.33 6.29 -2.44
N VAL A 79 -1.55 6.79 -2.53
CA VAL A 79 -1.88 8.08 -3.14
C VAL A 79 -2.63 8.94 -2.14
N ILE A 80 -2.35 10.23 -2.17
CA ILE A 80 -3.05 11.28 -1.44
C ILE A 80 -3.24 12.49 -2.35
N LEU A 81 -4.31 13.27 -2.14
CA LEU A 81 -4.45 14.58 -2.79
C LEU A 81 -3.42 15.55 -2.23
N THR A 82 -2.78 16.34 -3.09
CA THR A 82 -1.80 17.36 -2.65
C THR A 82 -2.42 18.41 -1.74
N THR A 83 -3.74 18.61 -1.82
CA THR A 83 -4.52 19.53 -0.99
C THR A 83 -4.91 18.96 0.38
N ARG A 84 -4.77 17.65 0.62
CA ARG A 84 -5.12 17.02 1.91
C ARG A 84 -3.87 16.73 2.72
N VAL A 85 -3.85 17.25 3.95
CA VAL A 85 -2.84 16.89 4.96
C VAL A 85 -3.45 15.84 5.87
N PRO A 86 -2.85 14.63 5.98
CA PRO A 86 -3.36 13.60 6.88
C PRO A 86 -3.19 14.06 8.33
N THR A 87 -4.21 13.82 9.14
CA THR A 87 -4.09 13.93 10.59
C THR A 87 -3.16 12.84 11.12
N ARG A 88 -2.67 13.05 12.34
CA ARG A 88 -1.83 12.05 13.01
C ARG A 88 -2.52 10.69 13.14
N ALA A 89 -3.80 10.68 13.49
CA ALA A 89 -4.57 9.44 13.63
C ALA A 89 -4.68 8.69 12.28
N GLU A 90 -4.92 9.41 11.18
CA GLU A 90 -4.99 8.83 9.84
C GLU A 90 -3.63 8.30 9.36
N ALA A 91 -2.55 9.02 9.65
CA ALA A 91 -1.19 8.57 9.37
C ALA A 91 -0.87 7.28 10.16
N CYS A 92 -1.17 7.24 11.46
CA CYS A 92 -0.98 6.05 12.29
C CYS A 92 -1.84 4.87 11.81
N ALA A 93 -3.10 5.12 11.44
CA ALA A 93 -3.97 4.09 10.87
C ALA A 93 -3.40 3.52 9.57
N SER A 94 -2.93 4.39 8.66
CA SER A 94 -2.26 3.97 7.43
C SER A 94 -1.00 3.16 7.72
N MET A 95 -0.22 3.52 8.76
CA MET A 95 0.96 2.76 9.17
C MET A 95 0.61 1.38 9.71
N ASN A 96 -0.44 1.28 10.52
CA ASN A 96 -0.89 -0.01 11.06
C ASN A 96 -1.35 -0.96 9.96
N GLU A 97 -2.14 -0.49 8.98
CA GLU A 97 -2.54 -1.31 7.81
C GLU A 97 -1.32 -1.90 7.06
N MET A 98 -0.24 -1.12 6.96
CA MET A 98 0.99 -1.56 6.30
C MET A 98 1.73 -2.60 7.14
N LEU A 99 1.84 -2.39 8.44
CA LEU A 99 2.43 -3.36 9.35
C LEU A 99 1.62 -4.66 9.39
N ASP A 100 0.29 -4.61 9.25
CA ASP A 100 -0.55 -5.80 9.14
C ASP A 100 -0.26 -6.58 7.85
N SER A 101 -0.14 -5.87 6.73
CA SER A 101 0.21 -6.47 5.44
C SER A 101 1.59 -7.15 5.48
N LEU A 102 2.58 -6.50 6.10
CA LEU A 102 3.92 -7.07 6.30
C LEU A 102 3.89 -8.32 7.20
N CYS A 103 3.10 -8.31 8.28
CA CYS A 103 2.96 -9.48 9.15
C CYS A 103 2.37 -10.67 8.39
N GLN A 104 1.38 -10.45 7.51
CA GLN A 104 0.79 -11.51 6.69
C GLN A 104 1.80 -12.09 5.69
N ALA A 105 2.57 -11.23 5.03
CA ALA A 105 3.63 -11.64 4.10
C ALA A 105 4.71 -12.46 4.81
N LEU A 106 5.23 -11.97 5.94
CA LEU A 106 6.25 -12.68 6.73
C LEU A 106 5.71 -13.98 7.32
N GLY A 107 4.46 -14.02 7.76
CA GLY A 107 3.82 -15.26 8.22
C GLY A 107 3.70 -16.31 7.10
N THR A 108 3.55 -15.88 5.86
CA THR A 108 3.57 -16.77 4.69
C THR A 108 5.00 -17.23 4.38
N ALA A 109 5.97 -16.33 4.40
CA ALA A 109 7.39 -16.68 4.24
C ALA A 109 7.88 -17.67 5.30
N ILE A 110 7.42 -17.56 6.55
CA ILE A 110 7.76 -18.53 7.62
C ILE A 110 7.16 -19.91 7.32
N ARG A 111 5.92 -19.98 6.84
CA ARG A 111 5.30 -21.26 6.43
C ARG A 111 6.09 -21.91 5.30
N GLU A 112 6.39 -21.16 4.25
CA GLU A 112 7.18 -21.65 3.12
C GLU A 112 8.60 -22.08 3.54
N ALA A 113 9.24 -21.33 4.45
CA ALA A 113 10.54 -21.70 5.00
C ALA A 113 10.49 -23.02 5.78
N ASN A 114 9.42 -23.27 6.55
CA ASN A 114 9.22 -24.54 7.24
C ASN A 114 9.01 -25.69 6.26
N GLU A 115 8.22 -25.49 5.19
CA GLU A 115 8.00 -26.50 4.15
C GLU A 115 9.29 -26.87 3.41
N ARG A 116 10.18 -25.88 3.21
CA ARG A 116 11.47 -26.05 2.52
C ARG A 116 12.64 -26.41 3.45
N ASN A 117 12.41 -26.56 4.75
CA ASN A 117 13.46 -26.69 5.79
C ASN A 117 14.55 -25.59 5.71
N ASP A 118 14.17 -24.39 5.28
CA ASP A 118 15.07 -23.24 5.19
C ASP A 118 15.12 -22.50 6.54
N ALA A 119 16.04 -22.94 7.40
CA ALA A 119 16.24 -22.37 8.72
C ALA A 119 16.72 -20.91 8.68
N GLU A 120 17.42 -20.49 7.62
CA GLU A 120 17.94 -19.14 7.48
C GLU A 120 16.82 -18.15 7.16
N LEU A 121 15.97 -18.49 6.18
CA LEU A 121 14.81 -17.68 5.80
C LEU A 121 13.84 -17.54 6.97
N ARG A 122 13.56 -18.64 7.67
CA ARG A 122 12.71 -18.63 8.87
C ARG A 122 13.23 -17.65 9.92
N ARG A 123 14.52 -17.75 10.28
CA ARG A 123 15.12 -16.89 11.31
C ARG A 123 15.08 -15.42 10.91
N LYS A 124 15.33 -15.10 9.63
CA LYS A 124 15.23 -13.73 9.11
C LYS A 124 13.80 -13.19 9.22
N ALA A 125 12.81 -13.98 8.82
CA ALA A 125 11.41 -13.58 8.87
C ALA A 125 10.92 -13.35 10.31
N GLU A 126 11.27 -14.24 11.25
CA GLU A 126 10.95 -14.09 12.68
C GLU A 126 11.58 -12.82 13.28
N LEU A 127 12.81 -12.48 12.91
CA LEU A 127 13.48 -11.26 13.38
C LEU A 127 12.79 -10.00 12.86
N LEU A 128 12.35 -10.01 11.60
CA LEU A 128 11.59 -8.91 11.02
C LEU A 128 10.21 -8.75 11.68
N MET A 129 9.52 -9.85 12.01
CA MET A 129 8.25 -9.79 12.75
C MET A 129 8.40 -9.11 14.12
N ARG A 130 9.43 -9.49 14.90
CA ARG A 130 9.71 -8.83 16.19
C ARG A 130 9.97 -7.34 16.06
N ARG A 131 10.64 -6.93 14.97
CA ARG A 131 10.88 -5.51 14.69
C ARG A 131 9.58 -4.77 14.39
N ILE A 132 8.66 -5.38 13.65
CA ILE A 132 7.33 -4.82 13.37
C ILE A 132 6.53 -4.65 14.66
N GLU A 133 6.52 -5.64 15.54
CA GLU A 133 5.83 -5.56 16.85
C GLU A 133 6.37 -4.40 17.69
N LYS A 134 7.69 -4.19 17.71
CA LYS A 134 8.31 -3.06 18.40
C LYS A 134 7.84 -1.72 17.81
N ILE A 135 7.81 -1.60 16.48
CA ILE A 135 7.33 -0.37 15.81
C ILE A 135 5.86 -0.10 16.17
N ARG A 136 5.01 -1.14 16.26
CA ARG A 136 3.61 -0.98 16.71
C ARG A 136 3.51 -0.48 18.15
N ALA A 137 4.32 -1.04 19.04
CA ALA A 137 4.36 -0.60 20.44
C ALA A 137 4.77 0.87 20.54
N ASP A 138 5.80 1.28 19.78
CA ASP A 138 6.25 2.67 19.73
C ASP A 138 5.17 3.60 19.15
N LEU A 139 4.44 3.17 18.12
CA LEU A 139 3.32 3.93 17.54
C LEU A 139 2.13 4.10 18.50
N ALA A 140 1.90 3.12 19.38
CA ALA A 140 0.82 3.17 20.37
C ALA A 140 1.17 3.99 21.63
N ALA A 141 2.46 4.21 21.88
CA ALA A 141 2.96 4.92 23.06
C ALA A 141 3.09 6.45 22.86
N GLN A 142 2.92 6.95 21.63
CA GLN A 142 3.04 8.37 21.29
C GLN A 142 1.68 9.04 21.07
#